data_AF-A0A7U6Y9J1-F1
#
_entry.id   AF-A0A7U6Y9J1-F1
#
_cell.length_a   1.000
_cell.length_b   1.000
_cell.length_c   1.000
_cell.angle_alpha   90.00
_cell.angle_beta   90.00
_cell.angle_gamma   90.00
#
_symmetry.space_group_name_H-M   'P 1'
#
loop_
_entity.id
_entity.type
_entity.pdbx_description
1 polymer ?
#
loop_
_entity_poly.entity_id
_entity_poly.type
_entity_poly.pdbx_seq_one_letter_code
_entity_poly.pdbx_strand_id
1 'polypeptide(L)'
;MAKKLKTLIRLNKWTVDERRRELGVLLAREDELRTLLAVLEQDLLDEQKTAAEDPTLAGFTYGGYAQRYLDNKAKLLRLLAAMAKEILAAQDRLAEAYKDLKTVEEVEKNRAKKELEEANRREQKMLDEIASTRHERAKGG
;
A
#
# COMPACT_ATOMS: atom_id res chain seq x y z
N MET A 1 -26.29 -15.01 -0.36
CA MET A 1 -25.06 -14.75 0.43
C MET A 1 -23.81 -14.64 -0.45
N ALA A 2 -23.52 -15.62 -1.32
CA ALA A 2 -22.37 -15.60 -2.26
C ALA A 2 -22.17 -14.26 -3.01
N LYS A 3 -23.23 -13.74 -3.63
CA LYS A 3 -23.18 -12.49 -4.41
C LYS A 3 -22.79 -11.28 -3.54
N LYS A 4 -23.19 -11.26 -2.26
CA LYS A 4 -22.83 -10.18 -1.32
C LYS A 4 -21.35 -10.25 -0.95
N LEU A 5 -20.80 -11.44 -0.70
CA LEU A 5 -19.37 -11.63 -0.40
C LEU A 5 -18.48 -11.25 -1.60
N LYS A 6 -18.84 -11.65 -2.82
CA LYS A 6 -18.09 -11.24 -4.03
C LYS A 6 -18.07 -9.73 -4.23
N THR A 7 -19.18 -9.04 -3.95
CA THR A 7 -19.22 -7.57 -3.97
C THR A 7 -18.33 -6.97 -2.88
N LEU A 8 -18.34 -7.54 -1.67
CA LEU A 8 -17.51 -7.07 -0.56
C LEU A 8 -16.02 -7.25 -0.83
N ILE A 9 -15.60 -8.36 -1.45
CA ILE A 9 -14.21 -8.57 -1.89
C ILE A 9 -13.81 -7.49 -2.89
N ARG A 10 -14.66 -7.18 -3.87
CA ARG A 10 -14.38 -6.14 -4.86
C ARG A 10 -14.23 -4.77 -4.22
N LEU A 11 -15.10 -4.43 -3.26
CA LEU A 11 -15.01 -3.18 -2.52
C LEU A 11 -13.68 -3.09 -1.77
N ASN A 12 -13.29 -4.14 -1.03
CA ASN A 12 -12.02 -4.17 -0.30
C ASN A 12 -10.80 -4.07 -1.23
N LYS A 13 -10.83 -4.72 -2.39
CA LYS A 13 -9.76 -4.57 -3.41
C LYS A 13 -9.63 -3.11 -3.88
N TRP A 14 -10.77 -2.47 -4.15
CA TRP A 14 -10.79 -1.06 -4.52
C TRP A 14 -10.22 -0.17 -3.40
N THR A 15 -10.58 -0.44 -2.15
CA THR A 15 -10.02 0.27 -0.99
C THR A 15 -8.51 0.09 -0.88
N VAL A 16 -7.97 -1.13 -1.07
CA VAL A 16 -6.52 -1.35 -1.11
C VAL A 16 -5.86 -0.52 -2.22
N ASP A 17 -6.44 -0.52 -3.41
CA ASP A 17 -5.90 0.25 -4.54
C ASP A 17 -5.95 1.76 -4.29
N GLU A 18 -7.00 2.26 -3.63
CA GLU A 18 -7.09 3.65 -3.17
C GLU A 18 -5.98 3.99 -2.18
N ARG A 19 -5.77 3.17 -1.13
CA ARG A 19 -4.70 3.39 -0.15
C ARG A 19 -3.30 3.31 -0.78
N ARG A 20 -3.09 2.43 -1.76
CA ARG A 20 -1.85 2.39 -2.54
C ARG A 20 -1.60 3.69 -3.30
N ARG A 21 -2.63 4.24 -3.95
CA ARG A 21 -2.51 5.51 -4.68
C ARG A 21 -2.22 6.67 -3.72
N GLU A 22 -2.91 6.74 -2.59
CA GLU A 22 -2.62 7.72 -1.54
C GLU A 22 -1.16 7.67 -1.08
N LEU A 23 -0.66 6.47 -0.76
CA LEU A 23 0.73 6.27 -0.37
C LEU A 23 1.70 6.69 -1.50
N GLY A 24 1.39 6.34 -2.75
CA GLY A 24 2.19 6.73 -3.91
C GLY A 24 2.32 8.25 -4.08
N VAL A 25 1.22 9.00 -3.87
CA VAL A 25 1.23 10.47 -3.91
C VAL A 25 2.12 11.05 -2.81
N LEU A 26 2.07 10.49 -1.60
CA LEU A 26 2.91 10.95 -0.49
C LEU A 26 4.40 10.68 -0.74
N LEU A 27 4.74 9.49 -1.25
CA LEU A 27 6.11 9.14 -1.61
C LEU A 27 6.65 10.03 -2.74
N ALA A 28 5.84 10.33 -3.76
CA ALA A 28 6.23 11.26 -4.82
C ALA A 28 6.55 12.66 -4.27
N ARG A 29 5.72 13.17 -3.35
CA ARG A 29 5.97 14.46 -2.68
C ARG A 29 7.21 14.45 -1.80
N GLU A 30 7.50 13.34 -1.12
CA GLU A 30 8.73 13.19 -0.36
C GLU A 30 9.96 13.25 -1.29
N ASP A 31 9.90 12.59 -2.44
CA ASP A 31 10.97 12.59 -3.44
C ASP A 31 11.21 13.99 -4.03
N GLU A 32 10.14 14.74 -4.31
CA GLU A 32 10.21 16.14 -4.71
C GLU A 32 10.93 17.00 -3.65
N LEU A 33 10.59 16.84 -2.37
CA LEU A 33 11.25 17.56 -1.27
C LEU A 33 12.73 17.18 -1.12
N ARG A 34 13.09 15.90 -1.32
CA ARG A 34 14.48 15.44 -1.31
C ARG A 34 15.27 16.01 -2.47
N THR A 35 14.66 16.07 -3.66
CA THR A 35 15.25 16.70 -4.85
C THR A 35 15.51 18.18 -4.60
N LEU A 36 14.53 18.91 -4.05
CA LEU A 36 14.69 20.32 -3.70
C LEU A 36 15.82 20.55 -2.67
N LEU A 37 15.96 19.65 -1.69
CA LEU A 37 17.05 19.72 -0.72
C LEU A 37 18.42 19.49 -1.38
N ALA A 38 18.52 18.51 -2.29
CA ALA A 38 19.76 18.23 -3.02
C ALA A 38 20.16 19.41 -3.92
N VAL A 39 19.21 20.03 -4.62
CA VAL A 39 19.45 21.24 -5.42
C VAL A 39 19.94 22.38 -4.53
N LEU A 40 19.26 22.63 -3.39
CA LEU A 40 19.69 23.67 -2.44
C LEU A 40 21.11 23.43 -1.92
N GLU A 41 21.51 22.17 -1.72
CA GLU A 41 22.88 21.81 -1.32
C GLU A 41 23.91 22.03 -2.42
N GLN A 42 23.56 21.79 -3.69
CA GLN A 42 24.43 22.13 -4.82
C GLN A 42 24.58 23.65 -4.97
N ASP A 43 23.49 24.41 -4.88
CA ASP A 43 23.51 25.87 -4.96
C ASP A 43 24.45 26.49 -3.91
N LEU A 44 24.51 25.92 -2.70
CA LEU A 44 25.45 26.37 -1.67
C LEU A 44 26.90 26.14 -2.06
N LEU A 45 27.22 24.99 -2.67
CA LEU A 45 28.59 24.68 -3.09
C LEU A 45 29.06 25.63 -4.19
N ASP A 46 28.17 25.96 -5.13
CA ASP A 46 28.45 26.91 -6.19
C ASP A 46 28.68 28.32 -5.61
N GLU A 47 27.81 28.77 -4.70
CA GLU A 47 27.97 30.06 -4.02
C GLU A 47 29.27 30.12 -3.20
N GLN A 48 29.63 29.04 -2.50
CA GLN A 48 30.90 28.94 -1.77
C GLN A 48 32.11 29.07 -2.68
N LYS A 49 32.06 28.44 -3.85
CA LYS A 49 33.13 28.51 -4.84
C LYS A 49 33.28 29.94 -5.38
N THR A 50 32.17 30.59 -5.75
CA THR A 50 32.20 31.99 -6.20
C THR A 50 32.71 32.93 -5.11
N ALA A 51 32.31 32.74 -3.86
CA ALA A 51 32.79 33.54 -2.75
C ALA A 51 34.30 33.37 -2.47
N ALA A 52 34.84 32.17 -2.73
CA ALA A 52 36.27 31.90 -2.62
C ALA A 52 37.10 32.53 -3.76
N GLU A 53 36.50 32.68 -4.95
CA GLU A 53 37.14 33.26 -6.14
C GLU A 53 37.21 34.81 -6.09
N ASP A 54 36.26 35.49 -5.44
CA ASP A 54 36.29 36.95 -5.19
C ASP A 54 36.04 37.31 -3.72
N PRO A 55 37.06 37.20 -2.84
CA PRO A 55 36.92 37.42 -1.41
C PRO A 55 36.60 38.88 -1.02
N THR A 56 36.90 39.84 -1.90
CA THR A 56 36.82 41.28 -1.61
C THR A 56 35.38 41.81 -1.56
N LEU A 57 34.48 41.25 -2.36
CA LEU A 57 33.05 41.58 -2.37
C LEU A 57 32.17 40.54 -1.65
N ALA A 58 32.67 39.32 -1.46
CA ALA A 58 31.86 38.18 -1.02
C ALA A 58 31.55 38.12 0.48
N GLY A 59 32.40 38.67 1.36
CA GLY A 59 32.25 38.47 2.82
C GLY A 59 30.92 38.96 3.41
N PHE A 60 30.36 40.07 2.90
CA PHE A 60 29.10 40.63 3.39
C PHE A 60 27.87 40.00 2.72
N THR A 61 27.96 39.66 1.43
CA THR A 61 26.86 39.04 0.65
C THR A 61 26.69 37.57 0.98
N TYR A 62 27.77 36.83 1.16
CA TYR A 62 27.78 35.41 1.49
C TYR A 62 27.17 35.12 2.87
N GLY A 63 27.42 35.99 3.87
CA GLY A 63 26.83 35.82 5.21
C GLY A 63 25.28 35.84 5.19
N GLY A 64 24.69 36.76 4.41
CA GLY A 64 23.24 36.82 4.22
C GLY A 64 22.69 35.62 3.46
N TYR A 65 23.41 35.16 2.43
CA TYR A 65 23.06 33.95 1.69
C TYR A 65 23.08 32.72 2.60
N ALA A 66 24.15 32.54 3.39
CA ALA A 66 24.34 31.38 4.26
C ALA A 66 23.22 31.27 5.31
N GLN A 67 22.80 32.39 5.89
CA GLN A 67 21.67 32.40 6.83
C GLN A 67 20.37 31.96 6.14
N ARG A 68 20.07 32.52 4.96
CA ARG A 68 18.90 32.13 4.17
C ARG A 68 18.93 30.65 3.76
N TYR A 69 20.10 30.13 3.41
CA TYR A 69 20.31 28.71 3.12
C TYR A 69 19.94 27.85 4.33
N LEU A 70 20.45 28.19 5.53
CA LEU A 70 20.17 27.45 6.77
C LEU A 70 18.67 27.45 7.08
N ASP A 71 18.01 28.59 6.94
CA ASP A 71 16.57 28.72 7.21
C ASP A 71 15.75 27.87 6.22
N ASN A 72 16.09 27.91 4.93
CA ASN A 72 15.45 27.10 3.89
C ASN A 72 15.69 25.61 4.09
N LYS A 73 16.92 25.20 4.41
CA LYS A 73 17.26 23.81 4.73
C LYS A 73 16.47 23.32 5.94
N ALA A 74 16.45 24.09 7.02
CA ALA A 74 15.68 23.75 8.22
C ALA A 74 14.18 23.65 7.94
N LYS A 75 13.64 24.46 7.02
CA LYS A 75 12.24 24.34 6.57
C LYS A 75 12.00 23.05 5.79
N LEU A 76 12.84 22.72 4.80
CA LEU A 76 12.72 21.49 4.01
C LEU A 76 12.84 20.24 4.88
N LEU A 77 13.78 20.21 5.82
CA LEU A 77 13.94 19.09 6.76
C LEU A 77 12.72 18.92 7.67
N ARG A 78 12.11 20.01 8.14
CA ARG A 78 10.85 19.96 8.90
C ARG A 78 9.71 19.39 8.08
N LEU A 79 9.59 19.79 6.81
CA LEU A 79 8.58 19.26 5.89
C LEU A 79 8.80 17.77 5.62
N LEU A 80 10.03 17.34 5.37
CA LEU A 80 10.39 15.92 5.21
C LEU A 80 10.04 15.10 6.45
N ALA A 81 10.36 15.60 7.65
CA ALA A 81 10.03 14.93 8.90
C ALA A 81 8.51 14.81 9.12
N ALA A 82 7.72 15.81 8.72
CA ALA A 82 6.26 15.73 8.74
C ALA A 82 5.75 14.71 7.70
N MET A 83 6.26 14.76 6.48
CA MET A 83 5.90 13.83 5.40
C MET A 83 6.18 12.38 5.77
N ALA A 84 7.32 12.10 6.42
CA ALA A 84 7.67 10.77 6.89
C ALA A 84 6.62 10.20 7.86
N LYS A 85 6.06 11.03 8.76
CA LYS A 85 4.98 10.60 9.65
C LYS A 85 3.69 10.32 8.90
N GLU A 86 3.37 11.13 7.90
CA GLU A 86 2.19 10.91 7.05
C GLU A 86 2.31 9.64 6.21
N ILE A 87 3.51 9.35 5.69
CA ILE A 87 3.82 8.13 4.95
C ILE A 87 3.66 6.90 5.85
N LEU A 88 4.21 6.93 7.06
CA LEU A 88 4.03 5.83 8.02
C LEU A 88 2.54 5.59 8.31
N ALA A 89 1.79 6.65 8.58
CA ALA A 89 0.35 6.54 8.81
C ALA A 89 -0.40 6.01 7.56
N ALA A 90 0.03 6.34 6.35
CA ALA A 90 -0.54 5.82 5.11
C ALA A 90 -0.20 4.35 4.88
N GLN A 91 1.02 3.92 5.24
CA GLN A 91 1.43 2.52 5.23
C GLN A 91 0.58 1.69 6.20
N ASP A 92 0.32 2.20 7.40
CA ASP A 92 -0.56 1.54 8.38
C ASP A 92 -2.00 1.38 7.85
N ARG A 93 -2.55 2.44 7.23
CA ARG A 93 -3.89 2.36 6.60
C ARG A 93 -3.93 1.36 5.46
N LEU A 94 -2.87 1.28 4.65
CA LEU A 94 -2.76 0.30 3.58
C LEU A 94 -2.67 -1.14 4.15
N ALA A 95 -1.90 -1.33 5.22
CA ALA A 95 -1.77 -2.62 5.89
C ALA A 95 -3.12 -3.11 6.46
N GLU A 96 -3.90 -2.22 7.10
CA GLU A 96 -5.23 -2.59 7.60
C GLU A 96 -6.19 -2.92 6.45
N ALA A 97 -6.17 -2.16 5.35
CA ALA A 97 -7.00 -2.47 4.18
C ALA A 97 -6.69 -3.85 3.57
N TYR A 98 -5.42 -4.29 3.59
CA TYR A 98 -5.04 -5.63 3.18
C TYR A 98 -5.58 -6.72 4.11
N LYS A 99 -5.50 -6.48 5.41
CA LYS A 99 -6.00 -7.40 6.42
C LYS A 99 -7.51 -7.57 6.31
N ASP A 100 -8.25 -6.48 6.07
CA ASP A 100 -9.70 -6.53 5.80
C ASP A 100 -10.02 -7.33 4.55
N LEU A 101 -9.32 -7.04 3.44
CA LEU A 101 -9.46 -7.82 2.22
C LEU A 101 -9.22 -9.31 2.47
N LYS A 102 -8.12 -9.64 3.17
CA LYS A 102 -7.74 -11.03 3.43
C LYS A 102 -8.79 -11.76 4.26
N THR A 103 -9.33 -11.09 5.27
CA THR A 103 -10.40 -11.62 6.12
C THR A 103 -11.61 -12.03 5.28
N VAL A 104 -12.08 -11.16 4.38
CA VAL A 104 -13.24 -11.47 3.53
C VAL A 104 -12.93 -12.59 2.52
N GLU A 105 -11.71 -12.63 1.97
CA GLU A 105 -11.27 -13.70 1.06
C GLU A 105 -11.25 -15.07 1.76
N GLU A 106 -10.80 -15.13 3.02
CA GLU A 106 -10.81 -16.37 3.82
C GLU A 106 -12.23 -16.85 4.14
N VAL A 107 -13.13 -15.91 4.48
CA VAL A 107 -14.55 -16.22 4.69
C VAL A 107 -15.14 -16.84 3.42
N GLU A 108 -14.88 -16.28 2.24
CA GLU A 108 -15.40 -16.86 0.99
C GLU A 108 -14.78 -18.21 0.66
N LYS A 109 -13.47 -18.38 0.89
CA LYS A 109 -12.79 -19.67 0.69
C LYS A 109 -13.40 -20.75 1.56
N ASN A 110 -13.64 -20.46 2.83
CA ASN A 110 -14.26 -21.41 3.77
C ASN A 110 -15.70 -21.75 3.37
N ARG A 111 -16.47 -20.76 2.88
CA ARG A 111 -17.82 -20.99 2.35
C ARG A 111 -17.79 -21.91 1.14
N ALA A 112 -16.96 -21.62 0.14
CA ALA A 112 -16.83 -22.43 -1.06
C ALA A 112 -16.40 -23.88 -0.76
N LYS A 113 -15.49 -24.06 0.22
CA LYS A 113 -15.09 -25.38 0.69
C LYS A 113 -16.26 -26.16 1.27
N LYS A 114 -17.07 -25.55 2.13
CA LYS A 114 -18.27 -26.18 2.71
C LYS A 114 -19.29 -26.56 1.64
N GLU A 115 -19.52 -25.67 0.67
CA GLU A 115 -20.45 -25.95 -0.45
C GLU A 115 -19.99 -27.17 -1.27
N LEU A 116 -18.68 -27.29 -1.52
CA LEU A 116 -18.11 -28.44 -2.22
C LEU A 116 -18.23 -29.73 -1.40
N GLU A 117 -17.92 -29.69 -0.10
CA GLU A 117 -18.05 -30.85 0.79
C GLU A 117 -19.51 -31.35 0.89
N GLU A 118 -20.48 -30.43 0.94
CA GLU A 118 -21.90 -30.76 0.93
C GLU A 118 -22.38 -31.31 -0.42
N ALA A 119 -21.84 -30.82 -1.54
CA ALA A 119 -22.14 -31.36 -2.86
C ALA A 119 -21.61 -32.79 -3.01
N ASN A 120 -20.33 -33.02 -2.67
CA ASN A 120 -19.72 -34.34 -2.70
C ASN A 120 -20.44 -35.34 -1.79
N ARG A 121 -20.87 -34.89 -0.59
CA ARG A 121 -21.65 -35.74 0.33
C ARG A 121 -23.02 -36.13 -0.26
N ARG A 122 -23.69 -35.20 -0.96
CA ARG A 122 -24.96 -35.48 -1.63
C ARG A 122 -24.78 -36.45 -2.80
N GLU A 123 -23.75 -36.26 -3.60
CA GLU A 123 -23.40 -37.15 -4.70
C GLU A 123 -23.08 -38.56 -4.22
N GLN A 124 -22.24 -38.70 -3.18
CA GLN A 124 -21.92 -40.01 -2.60
C GLN A 124 -23.18 -40.75 -2.12
N LYS A 125 -24.07 -40.07 -1.38
CA LYS A 125 -25.34 -40.68 -0.93
C LYS A 125 -26.20 -41.17 -2.11
N MET A 126 -26.28 -40.39 -3.18
CA MET A 126 -27.02 -40.77 -4.39
C MET A 126 -26.40 -42.02 -5.05
N LEU A 127 -25.07 -42.09 -5.15
CA LEU A 127 -24.37 -43.24 -5.70
C LEU A 127 -24.57 -44.49 -4.85
N ASP A 128 -24.53 -44.36 -3.51
CA ASP A 128 -24.75 -45.46 -2.57
C ASP A 128 -26.19 -46.02 -2.69
N GLU A 129 -27.20 -45.15 -2.82
CA GLU A 129 -28.60 -45.55 -3.05
C GLU A 129 -28.78 -46.30 -4.38
N ILE A 130 -28.14 -45.84 -5.47
CA ILE A 130 -28.17 -46.53 -6.76
C ILE A 130 -27.49 -47.90 -6.67
N ALA A 131 -26.38 -48.00 -5.94
CA ALA A 131 -25.69 -49.27 -5.74
C ALA A 131 -26.53 -50.27 -4.93
N SER A 132 -27.20 -49.82 -3.85
CA SER A 132 -28.07 -50.67 -3.03
C SER A 132 -29.25 -51.20 -3.84
N THR A 133 -29.95 -50.33 -4.56
CA THR A 133 -31.10 -50.73 -5.38
C THR A 133 -30.73 -51.70 -6.50
N ARG A 134 -29.56 -51.54 -7.13
CA ARG A 134 -29.04 -52.52 -8.11
C ARG A 134 -28.75 -53.87 -7.47
N HIS A 135 -28.12 -53.87 -6.30
CA HIS A 135 -27.76 -55.09 -5.59
C HIS A 135 -29.00 -55.86 -5.08
N GLU A 136 -30.02 -55.18 -4.59
CA GLU A 136 -31.31 -55.78 -4.21
C GLU A 136 -32.00 -56.46 -5.41
N ARG A 137 -32.01 -55.80 -6.57
CA ARG A 137 -32.56 -56.39 -7.81
C ARG A 137 -31.80 -57.64 -8.27
N ALA A 138 -30.49 -57.68 -8.08
CA ALA A 138 -29.66 -58.82 -8.44
C ALA A 138 -29.83 -60.03 -7.50
N LYS A 139 -30.34 -59.85 -6.28
CA LYS A 139 -30.63 -60.93 -5.32
C LYS A 139 -32.06 -61.45 -5.37
N GLY A 140 -32.98 -60.66 -5.92
CA GLY A 140 -34.42 -60.99 -6.00
C GLY A 140 -34.87 -61.64 -7.31
N GLY A 141 -33.95 -61.93 -8.23
CA GLY A 141 -34.18 -62.70 -9.47
C GLY A 141 -33.22 -63.87 -9.55
#